data_AF-A0A0S2W0A9-F1
#
_entry.id   AF-A0A0S2W0A9-F1
#
_cell.length_a   1.000
_cell.length_b   1.000
_cell.length_c   1.000
_cell.angle_alpha   90.00
_cell.angle_beta   90.00
_cell.angle_gamma   90.00
#
_symmetry.space_group_name_H-M   'P 1'
#
loop_
_entity.id
_entity.type
_entity.pdbx_description
1 polymer ?
#
loop_
_entity_poly.entity_id
_entity_poly.type
_entity_poly.pdbx_seq_one_letter_code
_entity_poly.pdbx_strand_id
1 'polypeptide(L)'
;MLGCLTDTAASIVRSIIPAWTDDQLKQASLLAQEQLFSYGFTSALDAGVSVHQLDLYKELYEDGSLKLRLYPLIMLSSTEGAEADYIRTTSPTGMLYDDHLHVAGVKIIGDGSLGARSSAMLEDYSDRAGYKGEYRFTDEEAYQVIKLAYDNGYQTGVHAIGDGTNHQVLDVYERLMQENPREDPRMRIEHFQIVTPDDIDRAIELGVLPAMQFTHATSDWLMAEDRVGSERIKSSYAWRTIIDKGSIIVGGSDAPVELVNPYHGLYAGVTRMDKDCQPEGGWYANEKVTREEALKAFTLWAAYGQFEEDIKGSLEAGKLADFVVIDRDYMTCPETDIKDIQALMTVSGGEVVYTRDISVPTVTWQGKPITFNADLLVENGTISVPVGDVVSFIGASLEKKDGQAAVTYGEKSVSLPLRTVGGVDYVGVRPLFEGIGYSVTWCQSSMTASTSRMSAAEAAEPAAGEKPVDEYSFGLGNFDGTVGAFCDVIMTGTKDLAFSDPFYPEDEPVLTPYVAKKCENYGVKYYIDKDLLLTKLFASVDMDGAWVYILYQDDAVLDAYLALKAEEKEYIAAGTYTEEVQVDLATRYGKLMGYSDEHIAESIGA
;
A
#
# COMPACT_ATOMS: atom_id res chain seq x y z
N MET A 1 -17.68 -12.99 -34.23
CA MET A 1 -18.32 -11.91 -33.46
C MET A 1 -18.37 -12.36 -32.02
N LEU A 2 -17.52 -11.79 -31.16
CA LEU A 2 -17.32 -12.24 -29.77
C LEU A 2 -18.45 -11.82 -28.81
N GLY A 3 -19.48 -11.10 -29.29
CA GLY A 3 -20.56 -10.58 -28.45
C GLY A 3 -20.14 -9.45 -27.51
N CYS A 4 -18.90 -8.96 -27.61
CA CYS A 4 -18.38 -7.85 -26.80
C CYS A 4 -18.84 -6.50 -27.36
N LEU A 5 -19.43 -5.66 -26.51
CA LEU A 5 -19.75 -4.26 -26.79
C LEU A 5 -19.01 -3.39 -25.77
N THR A 6 -18.27 -2.38 -26.23
CA THR A 6 -17.50 -1.45 -25.39
C THR A 6 -18.06 -0.03 -25.49
N ASP A 7 -17.77 0.81 -24.51
CA ASP A 7 -18.12 2.23 -24.47
C ASP A 7 -19.59 2.52 -24.84
N THR A 8 -19.83 3.49 -25.72
CA THR A 8 -21.17 3.89 -26.17
C THR A 8 -21.94 2.75 -26.85
N ALA A 9 -21.25 1.77 -27.45
CA ALA A 9 -21.92 0.63 -28.08
C ALA A 9 -22.61 -0.28 -27.06
N ALA A 10 -22.11 -0.35 -25.82
CA ALA A 10 -22.74 -1.10 -24.74
C ALA A 10 -24.04 -0.47 -24.24
N SER A 11 -24.28 0.82 -24.52
CA SER A 11 -25.48 1.54 -24.04
C SER A 11 -26.79 0.94 -24.55
N ILE A 12 -26.80 0.37 -25.77
CA ILE A 12 -27.98 -0.29 -26.36
C ILE A 12 -28.42 -1.50 -25.54
N VAL A 13 -27.46 -2.26 -25.00
CA VAL A 13 -27.76 -3.42 -24.14
C VAL A 13 -28.09 -2.94 -22.73
N ARG A 14 -27.32 -1.98 -22.19
CA ARG A 14 -27.57 -1.42 -20.85
C ARG A 14 -28.96 -0.83 -20.72
N SER A 15 -29.50 -0.19 -21.76
CA SER A 15 -30.86 0.37 -21.74
C SER A 15 -31.99 -0.67 -21.66
N ILE A 16 -31.69 -1.95 -21.89
CA ILE A 16 -32.66 -3.05 -21.78
C ILE A 16 -32.58 -3.72 -20.41
N ILE A 17 -31.46 -3.56 -19.69
CA ILE A 17 -31.30 -4.06 -18.33
C ILE A 17 -32.24 -3.25 -17.42
N PRO A 18 -33.14 -3.88 -16.65
CA PRO A 18 -33.99 -3.16 -15.72
C PRO A 18 -33.18 -2.27 -14.78
N ALA A 19 -33.64 -1.03 -14.61
CA ALA A 19 -33.05 -0.13 -13.61
C ALA A 19 -33.20 -0.72 -12.21
N TRP A 20 -32.25 -0.39 -11.35
CA TRP A 20 -32.29 -0.78 -9.95
C TRP A 20 -33.40 -0.01 -9.25
N THR A 21 -34.06 -0.64 -8.29
CA THR A 21 -35.00 0.06 -7.41
C THR A 21 -34.24 0.91 -6.39
N ASP A 22 -34.92 1.89 -5.79
CA ASP A 22 -34.33 2.73 -4.73
C ASP A 22 -33.79 1.88 -3.57
N ASP A 23 -34.54 0.85 -3.15
CA ASP A 23 -34.10 -0.10 -2.12
C ASP A 23 -32.82 -0.85 -2.53
N GLN A 24 -32.69 -1.21 -3.81
CA GLN A 24 -31.48 -1.88 -4.31
C GLN A 24 -30.28 -0.94 -4.33
N LEU A 25 -30.47 0.33 -4.74
CA LEU A 25 -29.41 1.34 -4.73
C LEU A 25 -28.95 1.68 -3.31
N LYS A 26 -29.91 1.82 -2.38
CA LYS A 26 -29.62 1.99 -0.96
C LYS A 26 -28.83 0.80 -0.40
N GLN A 27 -29.29 -0.41 -0.67
CA GLN A 27 -28.58 -1.63 -0.26
C GLN A 27 -27.18 -1.72 -0.87
N ALA A 28 -27.00 -1.31 -2.13
CA ALA A 28 -25.69 -1.25 -2.78
C ALA A 28 -24.73 -0.33 -2.02
N SER A 29 -25.24 0.84 -1.64
CA SER A 29 -24.48 1.88 -0.93
C SER A 29 -24.05 1.39 0.45
N LEU A 30 -24.94 0.71 1.17
CA LEU A 30 -24.61 0.09 2.46
C LEU A 30 -23.61 -1.05 2.33
N LEU A 31 -23.71 -1.89 1.29
CA LEU A 31 -22.71 -2.94 1.03
C LEU A 31 -21.34 -2.35 0.67
N ALA A 32 -21.31 -1.26 -0.10
CA ALA A 32 -20.07 -0.55 -0.42
C ALA A 32 -19.44 0.07 0.83
N GLN A 33 -20.24 0.67 1.72
CA GLN A 33 -19.80 1.15 3.02
C GLN A 33 -19.13 0.04 3.84
N GLU A 34 -19.80 -1.10 4.03
CA GLU A 34 -19.23 -2.19 4.84
C GLU A 34 -17.90 -2.69 4.26
N GLN A 35 -17.80 -2.75 2.93
CA GLN A 35 -16.55 -3.10 2.26
C GLN A 35 -15.46 -2.04 2.48
N LEU A 36 -15.78 -0.75 2.35
CA LEU A 36 -14.84 0.35 2.57
C LEU A 36 -14.35 0.39 4.02
N PHE A 37 -15.26 0.23 4.99
CA PHE A 37 -14.91 0.11 6.40
C PHE A 37 -14.00 -1.09 6.66
N SER A 38 -14.23 -2.24 6.00
CA SER A 38 -13.37 -3.42 6.16
C SER A 38 -11.93 -3.24 5.66
N TYR A 39 -11.67 -2.21 4.85
CA TYR A 39 -10.34 -1.86 4.36
C TYR A 39 -9.70 -0.67 5.10
N GLY A 40 -10.43 -0.01 5.99
CA GLY A 40 -9.91 1.13 6.76
C GLY A 40 -10.35 2.52 6.28
N PHE A 41 -11.24 2.62 5.29
CA PHE A 41 -11.74 3.92 4.85
C PHE A 41 -12.79 4.46 5.83
N THR A 42 -12.69 5.72 6.21
CA THR A 42 -13.74 6.44 6.97
C THR A 42 -14.54 7.40 6.10
N SER A 43 -14.01 7.71 4.90
CA SER A 43 -14.64 8.59 3.93
C SER A 43 -14.27 8.19 2.51
N ALA A 44 -15.10 8.58 1.54
CA ALA A 44 -14.88 8.35 0.13
C ALA A 44 -15.34 9.53 -0.73
N LEU A 45 -14.65 9.72 -1.84
CA LEU A 45 -15.12 10.56 -2.94
C LEU A 45 -15.86 9.67 -3.93
N ASP A 46 -17.15 9.94 -4.13
CA ASP A 46 -17.98 9.15 -5.05
C ASP A 46 -18.14 9.91 -6.37
N ALA A 47 -17.47 9.43 -7.41
CA ALA A 47 -17.34 10.14 -8.68
C ALA A 47 -18.45 9.75 -9.67
N GLY A 48 -19.33 10.69 -10.00
CA GLY A 48 -20.36 10.48 -11.02
C GLY A 48 -21.72 10.09 -10.45
N VAL A 49 -22.11 10.69 -9.33
CA VAL A 49 -23.39 10.46 -8.66
C VAL A 49 -24.51 11.20 -9.40
N SER A 50 -25.66 10.56 -9.57
CA SER A 50 -26.88 11.23 -10.07
C SER A 50 -27.58 12.02 -8.96
N VAL A 51 -28.37 13.04 -9.30
CA VAL A 51 -29.17 13.77 -8.29
C VAL A 51 -30.09 12.82 -7.52
N HIS A 52 -30.66 11.82 -8.21
CA HIS A 52 -31.49 10.78 -7.56
C HIS A 52 -30.71 10.00 -6.50
N GLN A 53 -29.51 9.52 -6.84
CA GLN A 53 -28.66 8.79 -5.89
C GLN A 53 -28.21 9.67 -4.72
N LEU A 54 -27.95 10.96 -4.96
CA LEU A 54 -27.65 11.93 -3.90
C LEU A 54 -28.83 12.06 -2.92
N ASP A 55 -30.07 12.07 -3.41
CA ASP A 55 -31.25 12.11 -2.54
C ASP A 55 -31.40 10.81 -1.73
N LEU A 56 -31.08 9.64 -2.31
CA LEU A 56 -31.03 8.38 -1.56
C LEU A 56 -29.95 8.39 -0.46
N TYR A 57 -28.79 9.02 -0.69
CA TYR A 57 -27.78 9.21 0.35
C TYR A 57 -28.31 10.06 1.51
N LYS A 58 -29.00 11.17 1.21
CA LYS A 58 -29.64 12.00 2.23
C LYS A 58 -30.64 11.21 3.06
N GLU A 59 -31.48 10.39 2.43
CA GLU A 59 -32.42 9.52 3.15
C GLU A 59 -31.71 8.54 4.09
N LEU A 60 -30.61 7.92 3.65
CA LEU A 60 -29.82 7.01 4.49
C LEU A 60 -29.07 7.71 5.63
N TYR A 61 -28.69 8.97 5.47
CA TYR A 61 -28.15 9.77 6.58
C TYR A 61 -29.24 10.19 7.56
N GLU A 62 -30.43 10.53 7.07
CA GLU A 62 -31.58 10.89 7.90
C GLU A 62 -32.07 9.71 8.75
N ASP A 63 -31.99 8.48 8.24
CA ASP A 63 -32.32 7.27 9.00
C ASP A 63 -31.14 6.71 9.83
N GLY A 64 -29.91 7.21 9.60
CA GLY A 64 -28.70 6.86 10.32
C GLY A 64 -28.04 5.54 9.90
N SER A 65 -28.44 4.94 8.78
CA SER A 65 -27.85 3.70 8.26
C SER A 65 -26.54 3.92 7.51
N LEU A 66 -26.39 5.05 6.81
CA LEU A 66 -25.14 5.45 6.16
C LEU A 66 -24.27 6.24 7.15
N LYS A 67 -23.07 5.73 7.40
CA LYS A 67 -22.06 6.24 8.33
C LYS A 67 -20.75 6.61 7.64
N LEU A 68 -20.53 6.12 6.42
CA LEU A 68 -19.36 6.48 5.62
C LEU A 68 -19.50 7.95 5.20
N ARG A 69 -18.46 8.78 5.38
CA ARG A 69 -18.52 10.17 4.91
C ARG A 69 -18.33 10.24 3.40
N LEU A 70 -19.10 11.08 2.72
CA LEU A 70 -19.09 11.19 1.28
C LEU A 70 -18.85 12.62 0.79
N TYR A 71 -17.92 12.73 -0.17
CA TYR A 71 -17.79 13.88 -1.06
C TYR A 71 -18.23 13.47 -2.47
N PRO A 72 -19.53 13.51 -2.81
CA PRO A 72 -20.00 13.11 -4.12
C PRO A 72 -19.69 14.17 -5.19
N LEU A 73 -19.28 13.71 -6.37
CA LEU A 73 -19.22 14.53 -7.58
C LEU A 73 -20.44 14.23 -8.43
N ILE A 74 -21.32 15.21 -8.58
CA ILE A 74 -22.54 15.07 -9.38
C ILE A 74 -22.17 14.95 -10.86
N MET A 75 -22.68 13.93 -11.55
CA MET A 75 -22.41 13.74 -12.97
C MET A 75 -22.96 14.90 -13.80
N LEU A 76 -22.13 15.55 -14.63
CA LEU A 76 -22.57 16.57 -15.58
C LEU A 76 -22.07 16.20 -16.98
N SER A 77 -23.00 15.80 -17.84
CA SER A 77 -22.70 15.36 -19.22
C SER A 77 -23.13 16.36 -20.29
N SER A 78 -23.93 17.37 -19.95
CA SER A 78 -24.37 18.43 -20.86
C SER A 78 -24.87 19.65 -20.07
N THR A 79 -25.14 20.78 -20.72
CA THR A 79 -25.76 21.96 -20.08
C THR A 79 -27.28 21.83 -19.88
N GLU A 80 -27.86 20.68 -20.26
CA GLU A 80 -29.27 20.33 -20.13
C GLU A 80 -29.46 19.10 -19.24
N GLY A 81 -30.69 18.87 -18.78
CA GLY A 81 -31.05 17.72 -17.94
C GLY A 81 -31.10 18.02 -16.45
N ALA A 82 -31.53 17.03 -15.68
CA ALA A 82 -31.81 17.19 -14.25
C ALA A 82 -30.56 17.58 -13.45
N GLU A 83 -29.40 17.02 -13.79
CA GLU A 83 -28.12 17.31 -13.14
C GLU A 83 -27.67 18.75 -13.44
N ALA A 84 -27.82 19.22 -14.69
CA ALA A 84 -27.51 20.59 -15.07
C ALA A 84 -28.45 21.60 -14.38
N ASP A 85 -29.74 21.26 -14.26
CA ASP A 85 -30.73 22.07 -13.55
C ASP A 85 -30.43 22.13 -12.05
N TYR A 86 -30.02 21.03 -11.44
CA TYR A 86 -29.57 21.00 -10.05
C TYR A 86 -28.37 21.94 -9.84
N ILE A 87 -27.33 21.81 -10.66
CA ILE A 87 -26.11 22.64 -10.55
C ILE A 87 -26.42 24.13 -10.73
N ARG A 88 -27.38 24.48 -11.59
CA ARG A 88 -27.79 25.88 -11.82
C ARG A 88 -28.61 26.48 -10.68
N THR A 89 -29.32 25.64 -9.92
CA THR A 89 -30.32 26.09 -8.94
C THR A 89 -29.91 25.84 -7.49
N THR A 90 -28.89 25.01 -7.26
CA THR A 90 -28.38 24.63 -5.95
C THR A 90 -26.92 24.99 -5.86
N SER A 91 -26.53 25.76 -4.84
CA SER A 91 -25.13 26.07 -4.56
C SER A 91 -24.43 24.91 -3.84
N PRO A 92 -23.09 24.81 -3.91
CA PRO A 92 -22.32 23.92 -3.06
C PRO A 92 -22.72 24.04 -1.60
N THR A 93 -22.81 22.91 -0.91
CA THR A 93 -23.16 22.88 0.52
C THR A 93 -21.93 23.08 1.38
N GLY A 94 -22.12 23.43 2.66
CA GLY A 94 -21.13 23.10 3.68
C GLY A 94 -21.22 21.62 4.06
N MET A 95 -20.56 21.27 5.16
CA MET A 95 -20.72 19.95 5.78
C MET A 95 -22.17 19.74 6.27
N LEU A 96 -22.78 18.63 5.86
CA LEU A 96 -24.12 18.20 6.25
C LEU A 96 -24.04 16.94 7.11
N TYR A 97 -25.11 16.67 7.86
CA TYR A 97 -25.29 15.44 8.66
C TYR A 97 -24.11 15.17 9.61
N ASP A 98 -23.70 16.17 10.39
CA ASP A 98 -22.58 16.03 11.35
C ASP A 98 -21.27 15.63 10.66
N ASP A 99 -20.85 16.42 9.67
CA ASP A 99 -19.64 16.22 8.87
C ASP A 99 -19.61 14.93 8.03
N HIS A 100 -20.77 14.36 7.67
CA HIS A 100 -20.83 13.14 6.84
C HIS A 100 -21.03 13.37 5.35
N LEU A 101 -21.57 14.51 4.92
CA LEU A 101 -21.81 14.77 3.50
C LEU A 101 -21.42 16.19 3.10
N HIS A 102 -20.61 16.29 2.06
CA HIS A 102 -20.21 17.57 1.48
C HIS A 102 -20.45 17.57 -0.03
N VAL A 103 -21.47 18.30 -0.48
CA VAL A 103 -21.85 18.35 -1.90
C VAL A 103 -21.29 19.62 -2.53
N ALA A 104 -20.04 19.53 -3.01
CA ALA A 104 -19.35 20.65 -3.66
C ALA A 104 -18.66 20.27 -4.98
N GLY A 105 -18.76 19.01 -5.41
CA GLY A 105 -18.10 18.48 -6.61
C GLY A 105 -19.03 18.19 -7.78
N VAL A 106 -18.50 18.30 -9.00
CA VAL A 106 -19.14 17.88 -10.26
C VAL A 106 -18.17 17.01 -11.06
N LYS A 107 -18.63 15.85 -11.55
CA LYS A 107 -17.86 14.94 -12.40
C LYS A 107 -18.21 15.20 -13.86
N ILE A 108 -17.21 15.37 -14.71
CA ILE A 108 -17.38 15.50 -16.16
C ILE A 108 -16.50 14.44 -16.84
N ILE A 109 -17.00 13.80 -17.90
CA ILE A 109 -16.22 12.82 -18.68
C ILE A 109 -15.67 13.46 -19.94
N GLY A 110 -14.36 13.70 -20.03
CA GLY A 110 -13.72 14.35 -21.18
C GLY A 110 -13.35 13.39 -22.32
N ASP A 111 -12.97 12.15 -22.00
CA ASP A 111 -12.61 11.11 -22.97
C ASP A 111 -12.81 9.68 -22.44
N GLY A 112 -12.35 8.68 -23.21
CA GLY A 112 -12.39 7.27 -22.86
C GLY A 112 -11.16 6.78 -22.10
N SER A 113 -10.68 5.57 -22.42
CA SER A 113 -9.54 4.94 -21.76
C SER A 113 -8.39 4.61 -22.72
N LEU A 114 -7.18 4.51 -22.17
CA LEU A 114 -5.96 4.21 -22.92
C LEU A 114 -6.02 2.81 -23.54
N GLY A 115 -6.45 1.80 -22.77
CA GLY A 115 -6.51 0.41 -23.20
C GLY A 115 -7.41 0.20 -24.42
N ALA A 116 -8.58 0.85 -24.44
CA ALA A 116 -9.54 0.80 -25.55
C ALA A 116 -9.16 1.71 -26.74
N ARG A 117 -8.12 2.55 -26.58
CA ARG A 117 -7.74 3.64 -27.49
C ARG A 117 -8.79 4.75 -27.59
N SER A 118 -9.69 4.86 -26.61
CA SER A 118 -10.76 5.85 -26.64
C SER A 118 -10.41 7.15 -25.90
N SER A 119 -9.29 7.21 -25.17
CA SER A 119 -8.76 8.48 -24.65
C SER A 119 -8.24 9.38 -25.78
N ALA A 120 -8.50 10.68 -25.70
CA ALA A 120 -8.24 11.60 -26.80
C ALA A 120 -6.81 12.15 -26.76
N MET A 121 -6.10 12.04 -27.88
CA MET A 121 -4.68 12.33 -27.98
C MET A 121 -4.39 13.55 -28.88
N LEU A 122 -3.29 14.26 -28.62
CA LEU A 122 -2.77 15.31 -29.51
C LEU A 122 -2.20 14.72 -30.80
N GLU A 123 -1.54 13.57 -30.70
CA GLU A 123 -0.94 12.81 -31.80
C GLU A 123 -1.58 11.41 -31.93
N ASP A 124 -1.42 10.78 -33.09
CA ASP A 124 -1.96 9.43 -33.33
C ASP A 124 -1.45 8.43 -32.28
N TYR A 125 -2.28 7.43 -31.94
CA TYR A 125 -1.82 6.27 -31.17
C TYR A 125 -0.66 5.58 -31.91
N SER A 126 0.42 5.27 -31.19
CA SER A 126 1.64 4.70 -31.76
C SER A 126 1.42 3.34 -32.40
N ASP A 127 0.45 2.57 -31.90
CA ASP A 127 0.04 1.29 -32.47
C ASP A 127 -1.18 1.36 -33.43
N ARG A 128 -1.67 2.57 -33.72
CA ARG A 128 -2.82 2.79 -34.61
C ARG A 128 -2.74 4.14 -35.33
N ALA A 129 -1.94 4.17 -36.40
CA ALA A 129 -1.79 5.34 -37.27
C ALA A 129 -3.13 5.87 -37.80
N GLY A 130 -3.27 7.19 -37.85
CA GLY A 130 -4.47 7.92 -38.28
C GLY A 130 -5.60 7.95 -37.25
N TYR A 131 -5.35 7.53 -36.00
CA TYR A 131 -6.37 7.49 -34.95
C TYR A 131 -5.89 8.17 -33.67
N LYS A 132 -6.68 9.11 -33.15
CA LYS A 132 -6.35 9.93 -31.96
C LYS A 132 -7.32 9.71 -30.79
N GLY A 133 -8.11 8.65 -30.82
CA GLY A 133 -9.18 8.45 -29.84
C GLY A 133 -10.35 9.40 -30.05
N GLU A 134 -11.16 9.63 -29.01
CA GLU A 134 -12.43 10.35 -29.12
C GLU A 134 -12.56 11.39 -28.00
N TYR A 135 -12.64 12.67 -28.38
CA TYR A 135 -13.06 13.72 -27.46
C TYR A 135 -14.56 13.56 -27.17
N ARG A 136 -14.96 13.69 -25.91
CA ARG A 136 -16.39 13.68 -25.55
C ARG A 136 -17.11 14.95 -26.00
N PHE A 137 -16.39 16.06 -26.03
CA PHE A 137 -16.90 17.40 -26.31
C PHE A 137 -16.04 18.11 -27.35
N THR A 138 -16.66 18.95 -28.16
CA THR A 138 -15.93 20.04 -28.84
C THR A 138 -15.41 21.06 -27.81
N ASP A 139 -14.43 21.89 -28.19
CA ASP A 139 -13.85 22.89 -27.27
C ASP A 139 -14.90 23.83 -26.67
N GLU A 140 -15.87 24.26 -27.48
CA GLU A 140 -16.95 25.13 -27.01
C GLU A 140 -17.91 24.37 -26.08
N GLU A 141 -18.25 23.12 -26.38
CA GLU A 141 -19.08 22.30 -25.48
C GLU A 141 -18.38 22.04 -24.15
N ALA A 142 -17.08 21.71 -24.17
CA ALA A 142 -16.26 21.53 -22.97
C ALA A 142 -16.25 22.81 -22.12
N TYR A 143 -16.03 23.96 -22.76
CA TYR A 143 -16.10 25.25 -22.10
C TYR A 143 -17.48 25.49 -21.47
N GLN A 144 -18.59 25.32 -22.21
CA GLN A 144 -19.94 25.57 -21.68
C GLN A 144 -20.31 24.64 -20.52
N VAL A 145 -19.94 23.35 -20.59
CA VAL A 145 -20.24 22.36 -19.55
C VAL A 145 -19.44 22.64 -18.27
N ILE A 146 -18.12 22.84 -18.38
CA ILE A 146 -17.26 23.14 -17.23
C ILE A 146 -17.65 24.51 -16.63
N LYS A 147 -17.93 25.51 -17.48
CA LYS A 147 -18.39 26.84 -17.07
C LYS A 147 -19.64 26.77 -16.20
N LEU A 148 -20.62 25.94 -16.56
CA LEU A 148 -21.85 25.80 -15.79
C LEU A 148 -21.56 25.43 -14.33
N ALA A 149 -20.68 24.46 -14.09
CA ALA A 149 -20.29 24.07 -12.74
C ALA A 149 -19.43 25.17 -12.06
N TYR A 150 -18.43 25.68 -12.77
CA TYR A 150 -17.48 26.67 -12.25
C TYR A 150 -18.16 27.97 -11.80
N ASP A 151 -19.06 28.53 -12.62
CA ASP A 151 -19.78 29.77 -12.34
C ASP A 151 -20.78 29.62 -11.18
N ASN A 152 -21.27 28.40 -10.92
CA ASN A 152 -22.15 28.10 -9.78
C ASN A 152 -21.37 27.68 -8.53
N GLY A 153 -20.04 27.84 -8.52
CA GLY A 153 -19.19 27.65 -7.35
C GLY A 153 -18.72 26.22 -7.11
N TYR A 154 -19.11 25.26 -7.95
CA TYR A 154 -18.69 23.86 -7.78
C TYR A 154 -17.22 23.68 -8.15
N GLN A 155 -16.58 22.70 -7.51
CA GLN A 155 -15.32 22.12 -7.95
C GLN A 155 -15.60 21.12 -9.08
N THR A 156 -14.88 21.19 -10.20
CA THR A 156 -15.00 20.18 -11.24
C THR A 156 -13.87 19.15 -11.12
N GLY A 157 -14.24 17.87 -11.18
CA GLY A 157 -13.34 16.76 -11.46
C GLY A 157 -13.59 16.24 -12.87
N VAL A 158 -12.71 16.59 -13.81
CA VAL A 158 -12.85 16.18 -15.21
C VAL A 158 -12.02 14.94 -15.46
N HIS A 159 -12.63 13.85 -15.92
CA HIS A 159 -11.91 12.69 -16.45
C HIS A 159 -11.14 13.07 -17.70
N ALA A 160 -9.81 12.97 -17.65
CA ALA A 160 -8.95 13.17 -18.80
C ALA A 160 -7.76 12.20 -18.75
N ILE A 161 -7.82 11.15 -19.58
CA ILE A 161 -6.72 10.17 -19.67
C ILE A 161 -5.71 10.58 -20.74
N GLY A 162 -6.15 11.01 -21.92
CA GLY A 162 -5.27 11.35 -23.03
C GLY A 162 -4.71 12.77 -22.94
N ASP A 163 -3.52 12.99 -23.53
CA ASP A 163 -2.86 14.30 -23.54
C ASP A 163 -3.71 15.38 -24.22
N GLY A 164 -4.51 15.00 -25.21
CA GLY A 164 -5.45 15.87 -25.90
C GLY A 164 -6.55 16.41 -25.00
N THR A 165 -7.20 15.54 -24.22
CA THR A 165 -8.26 15.97 -23.29
C THR A 165 -7.68 16.76 -22.12
N ASN A 166 -6.51 16.38 -21.60
CA ASN A 166 -5.83 17.17 -20.57
C ASN A 166 -5.56 18.60 -21.06
N HIS A 167 -5.05 18.76 -22.29
CA HIS A 167 -4.83 20.05 -22.91
C HIS A 167 -6.13 20.88 -23.05
N GLN A 168 -7.20 20.26 -23.57
CA GLN A 168 -8.51 20.91 -23.73
C GLN A 168 -9.07 21.40 -22.39
N VAL A 169 -8.97 20.59 -21.34
CA VAL A 169 -9.48 20.97 -20.00
C VAL A 169 -8.66 22.12 -19.40
N LEU A 170 -7.34 22.11 -19.57
CA LEU A 170 -6.48 23.19 -19.10
C LEU A 170 -6.76 24.51 -19.83
N ASP A 171 -7.02 24.49 -21.14
CA ASP A 171 -7.46 25.67 -21.90
C ASP A 171 -8.76 26.26 -21.34
N VAL A 172 -9.72 25.39 -20.99
CA VAL A 172 -10.99 25.82 -20.39
C VAL A 172 -10.78 26.41 -18.99
N TYR A 173 -10.00 25.75 -18.13
CA TYR A 173 -9.71 26.26 -16.79
C TYR A 173 -8.98 27.60 -16.81
N GLU A 174 -7.94 27.73 -17.64
CA GLU A 174 -7.21 28.98 -17.82
C GLU A 174 -8.14 30.12 -18.24
N ARG A 175 -8.99 29.88 -19.24
CA ARG A 175 -9.98 30.86 -19.70
C ARG A 175 -10.98 31.24 -18.59
N LEU A 176 -11.54 30.26 -17.88
CA LEU A 176 -12.53 30.52 -16.83
C LEU A 176 -11.95 31.27 -15.64
N MET A 177 -10.73 30.93 -15.22
CA MET A 177 -10.04 31.60 -14.13
C MET A 177 -9.65 33.04 -14.48
N GLN A 178 -9.39 33.34 -15.76
CA GLN A 178 -9.21 34.71 -16.24
C GLN A 178 -10.52 35.50 -16.30
N GLU A 179 -11.59 34.88 -16.79
CA GLU A 179 -12.91 35.54 -16.94
C GLU A 179 -13.63 35.76 -15.60
N ASN A 180 -13.51 34.80 -14.68
CA ASN A 180 -14.18 34.80 -13.38
C ASN A 180 -13.24 34.22 -12.30
N PRO A 181 -12.28 35.01 -11.79
CA PRO A 181 -11.32 34.53 -10.79
C PRO A 181 -12.01 34.09 -9.50
N ARG A 182 -11.66 32.89 -9.01
CA ARG A 182 -12.04 32.38 -7.69
C ARG A 182 -10.81 32.31 -6.81
N GLU A 183 -10.96 32.59 -5.51
CA GLU A 183 -9.85 32.57 -4.56
C GLU A 183 -9.25 31.17 -4.39
N ASP A 184 -10.12 30.16 -4.23
CA ASP A 184 -9.71 28.77 -4.04
C ASP A 184 -10.62 27.83 -4.85
N PRO A 185 -10.44 27.73 -6.17
CA PRO A 185 -11.27 26.87 -7.01
C PRO A 185 -10.93 25.38 -6.85
N ARG A 186 -9.66 25.04 -6.56
CA ARG A 186 -9.10 23.68 -6.52
C ARG A 186 -9.64 22.77 -7.62
N MET A 187 -9.69 23.25 -8.86
CA MET A 187 -10.17 22.44 -9.99
C MET A 187 -9.36 21.15 -10.09
N ARG A 188 -10.01 20.05 -10.48
CA ARG A 188 -9.42 18.72 -10.51
C ARG A 188 -9.42 18.16 -11.92
N ILE A 189 -8.39 17.38 -12.22
CA ILE A 189 -8.39 16.49 -13.38
C ILE A 189 -8.19 15.07 -12.86
N GLU A 190 -9.17 14.22 -13.14
CA GLU A 190 -9.16 12.81 -12.79
C GLU A 190 -8.32 12.02 -13.81
N HIS A 191 -7.56 11.07 -13.29
CA HIS A 191 -6.54 10.26 -13.96
C HIS A 191 -5.26 11.03 -14.27
N PHE A 192 -5.36 12.13 -15.03
CA PHE A 192 -4.20 12.96 -15.45
C PHE A 192 -3.03 12.08 -15.96
N GLN A 193 -3.38 11.08 -16.78
CA GLN A 193 -2.59 9.87 -16.97
C GLN A 193 -1.51 10.04 -18.05
N ILE A 194 -1.92 10.42 -19.26
CA ILE A 194 -1.04 10.79 -20.37
C ILE A 194 -1.09 12.31 -20.49
N VAL A 195 0.03 12.96 -20.23
CA VAL A 195 0.13 14.42 -20.20
C VAL A 195 1.43 14.87 -20.84
N THR A 196 1.41 16.05 -21.45
CA THR A 196 2.65 16.67 -21.95
C THR A 196 3.40 17.32 -20.78
N PRO A 197 4.75 17.45 -20.85
CA PRO A 197 5.50 18.20 -19.84
C PRO A 197 4.99 19.63 -19.63
N ASP A 198 4.60 20.31 -20.71
CA ASP A 198 4.07 21.66 -20.67
C ASP A 198 2.70 21.71 -19.96
N ASP A 199 1.81 20.74 -20.21
CA ASP A 199 0.52 20.67 -19.52
C ASP A 199 0.66 20.30 -18.03
N ILE A 200 1.71 19.58 -17.63
CA ILE A 200 2.05 19.41 -16.21
C ILE A 200 2.36 20.79 -15.60
N ASP A 201 3.23 21.59 -16.25
CA ASP A 201 3.59 22.92 -15.75
C ASP A 201 2.36 23.84 -15.67
N ARG A 202 1.53 23.85 -16.72
CA ARG A 202 0.27 24.63 -16.75
C ARG A 202 -0.68 24.23 -15.63
N ALA A 203 -0.88 22.93 -15.39
CA ALA A 203 -1.75 22.47 -14.32
C ALA A 203 -1.29 22.99 -12.95
N ILE A 204 0.01 22.96 -12.69
CA ILE A 204 0.61 23.43 -11.43
C ILE A 204 0.49 24.95 -11.30
N GLU A 205 0.78 25.71 -12.35
CA GLU A 205 0.64 27.16 -12.37
C GLU A 205 -0.80 27.62 -12.12
N LEU A 206 -1.78 26.86 -12.62
CA LEU A 206 -3.21 27.12 -12.41
C LEU A 206 -3.73 26.62 -11.05
N GLY A 207 -2.92 25.90 -10.26
CA GLY A 207 -3.36 25.26 -9.02
C GLY A 207 -4.38 24.14 -9.24
N VAL A 208 -4.38 23.53 -10.42
CA VAL A 208 -5.21 22.35 -10.74
C VAL A 208 -4.62 21.14 -10.02
N LEU A 209 -5.48 20.36 -9.37
CA LEU A 209 -5.10 19.18 -8.61
C LEU A 209 -5.18 17.91 -9.49
N PRO A 210 -4.06 17.23 -9.76
CA PRO A 210 -4.07 15.91 -10.38
C PRO A 210 -4.65 14.87 -9.42
N ALA A 211 -5.70 14.16 -9.85
CA ALA A 211 -6.29 13.07 -9.10
C ALA A 211 -5.97 11.73 -9.76
N MET A 212 -4.91 11.07 -9.29
CA MET A 212 -4.27 9.95 -9.98
C MET A 212 -4.36 8.65 -9.18
N GLN A 213 -4.66 7.55 -9.86
CA GLN A 213 -4.77 6.22 -9.26
C GLN A 213 -3.47 5.45 -9.49
N PHE A 214 -2.74 5.14 -8.41
CA PHE A 214 -1.43 4.48 -8.53
C PHE A 214 -1.52 3.09 -9.17
N THR A 215 -2.61 2.36 -8.93
CA THR A 215 -2.85 1.03 -9.51
C THR A 215 -2.96 1.05 -11.03
N HIS A 216 -3.43 2.14 -11.65
CA HIS A 216 -3.54 2.22 -13.11
C HIS A 216 -2.18 2.03 -13.79
N ALA A 217 -1.09 2.60 -13.25
CA ALA A 217 0.24 2.40 -13.82
C ALA A 217 0.64 0.91 -13.82
N THR A 218 0.30 0.18 -12.77
CA THR A 218 0.63 -1.25 -12.61
C THR A 218 -0.36 -2.19 -13.32
N SER A 219 -1.53 -1.70 -13.71
CA SER A 219 -2.45 -2.43 -14.59
C SER A 219 -2.08 -2.19 -16.05
N ASP A 220 -1.61 -0.98 -16.38
CA ASP A 220 -1.40 -0.55 -17.75
C ASP A 220 0.03 -0.80 -18.28
N TRP A 221 1.00 -1.16 -17.43
CA TRP A 221 2.43 -1.21 -17.81
C TRP A 221 2.74 -2.11 -19.01
N LEU A 222 1.96 -3.18 -19.22
CA LEU A 222 2.13 -4.11 -20.34
C LEU A 222 1.66 -3.56 -21.68
N MET A 223 0.84 -2.51 -21.71
CA MET A 223 0.30 -1.97 -22.96
C MET A 223 0.48 -0.47 -23.15
N ALA A 224 0.70 0.31 -22.09
CA ALA A 224 0.73 1.77 -22.19
C ALA A 224 1.77 2.27 -23.20
N GLU A 225 2.99 1.71 -23.20
CA GLU A 225 4.06 2.13 -24.12
C GLU A 225 3.75 1.75 -25.58
N ASP A 226 3.07 0.64 -25.85
CA ASP A 226 2.59 0.32 -27.20
C ASP A 226 1.61 1.38 -27.71
N ARG A 227 0.78 1.92 -26.81
CA ARG A 227 -0.27 2.89 -27.15
C ARG A 227 0.29 4.26 -27.48
N VAL A 228 1.25 4.77 -26.70
CA VAL A 228 1.74 6.16 -26.81
C VAL A 228 3.19 6.28 -27.30
N GLY A 229 3.93 5.18 -27.35
CA GLY A 229 5.32 5.13 -27.78
C GLY A 229 6.32 5.56 -26.70
N SER A 230 7.58 5.20 -26.93
CA SER A 230 8.68 5.34 -25.96
C SER A 230 9.00 6.78 -25.54
N GLU A 231 8.60 7.78 -26.32
CA GLU A 231 8.84 9.19 -25.96
C GLU A 231 7.71 9.79 -25.12
N ARG A 232 6.44 9.63 -25.54
CA ARG A 232 5.29 10.20 -24.80
C ARG A 232 5.03 9.51 -23.47
N ILE A 233 5.41 8.23 -23.34
CA ILE A 233 5.23 7.50 -22.09
C ILE A 233 6.08 8.09 -20.94
N LYS A 234 7.19 8.80 -21.25
CA LYS A 234 8.12 9.34 -20.25
C LYS A 234 7.50 10.43 -19.36
N SER A 235 6.46 11.12 -19.83
CA SER A 235 5.70 12.11 -19.05
C SER A 235 4.36 11.58 -18.56
N SER A 236 4.09 10.29 -18.71
CA SER A 236 2.85 9.64 -18.28
C SER A 236 2.99 9.03 -16.88
N TYR A 237 1.90 8.99 -16.11
CA TYR A 237 1.90 8.49 -14.71
C TYR A 237 3.03 9.12 -13.86
N ALA A 238 3.30 10.41 -14.09
CA ALA A 238 4.51 11.11 -13.67
C ALA A 238 4.42 11.66 -12.23
N TRP A 239 4.20 10.75 -11.26
CA TRP A 239 3.91 11.12 -9.88
C TRP A 239 5.06 11.87 -9.19
N ARG A 240 6.29 11.37 -9.33
CA ARG A 240 7.49 12.02 -8.76
C ARG A 240 7.70 13.38 -9.40
N THR A 241 7.58 13.44 -10.72
CA THR A 241 7.73 14.69 -11.48
C THR A 241 6.72 15.75 -11.02
N ILE A 242 5.45 15.38 -10.79
CA ILE A 242 4.41 16.29 -10.31
C ILE A 242 4.70 16.76 -8.88
N ILE A 243 5.09 15.85 -7.98
CA ILE A 243 5.39 16.16 -6.58
C ILE A 243 6.64 17.05 -6.45
N ASP A 244 7.70 16.75 -7.20
CA ASP A 244 8.95 17.52 -7.16
C ASP A 244 8.77 18.96 -7.69
N LYS A 245 7.77 19.17 -8.55
CA LYS A 245 7.35 20.50 -9.00
C LYS A 245 6.46 21.25 -7.99
N GLY A 246 6.19 20.66 -6.83
CA GLY A 246 5.47 21.28 -5.71
C GLY A 246 3.96 21.07 -5.69
N SER A 247 3.44 20.20 -6.56
CA SER A 247 2.02 19.81 -6.54
C SER A 247 1.78 18.60 -5.64
N ILE A 248 0.51 18.36 -5.33
CA ILE A 248 0.07 17.17 -4.59
C ILE A 248 -0.65 16.21 -5.54
N ILE A 249 -0.81 14.96 -5.11
CA ILE A 249 -1.62 13.98 -5.84
C ILE A 249 -2.80 13.57 -4.97
N VAL A 250 -4.01 13.80 -5.49
CA VAL A 250 -5.23 13.27 -4.85
C VAL A 250 -5.36 11.80 -5.25
N GLY A 251 -5.05 10.91 -4.33
CA GLY A 251 -5.07 9.46 -4.55
C GLY A 251 -6.48 8.87 -4.54
N GLY A 252 -6.61 7.67 -5.11
CA GLY A 252 -7.84 6.89 -5.10
C GLY A 252 -7.67 5.58 -5.87
N SER A 253 -8.69 4.73 -5.83
CA SER A 253 -8.68 3.46 -6.57
C SER A 253 -9.45 3.50 -7.88
N ASP A 254 -10.38 4.43 -8.08
CA ASP A 254 -11.38 4.34 -9.18
C ASP A 254 -12.14 3.00 -9.15
N ALA A 255 -12.46 2.51 -7.95
CA ALA A 255 -13.21 1.27 -7.81
C ALA A 255 -14.62 1.44 -8.43
N PRO A 256 -15.16 0.41 -9.10
CA PRO A 256 -14.66 -0.96 -9.17
C PRO A 256 -13.80 -1.27 -10.43
N VAL A 257 -13.26 -0.26 -11.14
CA VAL A 257 -12.32 -0.51 -12.26
C VAL A 257 -11.09 -1.23 -11.72
N GLU A 258 -10.50 -0.69 -10.65
CA GLU A 258 -9.49 -1.37 -9.85
C GLU A 258 -10.06 -1.91 -8.53
N LEU A 259 -9.25 -2.70 -7.85
CA LEU A 259 -9.57 -3.17 -6.51
C LEU A 259 -9.59 -2.01 -5.51
N VAL A 260 -10.64 -1.95 -4.70
CA VAL A 260 -10.87 -0.87 -3.72
C VAL A 260 -9.86 -0.85 -2.56
N ASN A 261 -9.15 -1.96 -2.30
CA ASN A 261 -8.21 -2.07 -1.19
C ASN A 261 -7.09 -1.01 -1.29
N PRO A 262 -6.97 -0.04 -0.35
CA PRO A 262 -6.04 1.08 -0.46
C PRO A 262 -4.58 0.61 -0.43
N TYR A 263 -4.31 -0.51 0.24
CA TYR A 263 -2.96 -1.04 0.35
C TYR A 263 -2.40 -1.48 -1.00
N HIS A 264 -3.26 -1.80 -1.99
CA HIS A 264 -2.82 -2.04 -3.35
C HIS A 264 -2.35 -0.75 -4.04
N GLY A 265 -3.06 0.36 -3.82
CA GLY A 265 -2.65 1.68 -4.29
C GLY A 265 -1.37 2.15 -3.62
N LEU A 266 -1.26 2.01 -2.30
CA LEU A 266 -0.05 2.35 -1.54
C LEU A 266 1.15 1.52 -2.01
N TYR A 267 0.97 0.22 -2.24
CA TYR A 267 2.00 -0.65 -2.80
C TYR A 267 2.40 -0.22 -4.22
N ALA A 268 1.44 0.04 -5.11
CA ALA A 268 1.70 0.48 -6.47
C ALA A 268 2.44 1.83 -6.51
N GLY A 269 2.11 2.76 -5.61
CA GLY A 269 2.79 4.05 -5.48
C GLY A 269 4.26 3.90 -5.10
N VAL A 270 4.54 3.09 -4.08
CA VAL A 270 5.89 2.89 -3.54
C VAL A 270 6.76 2.03 -4.45
N THR A 271 6.18 1.01 -5.07
CA THR A 271 6.95 0.00 -5.80
C THR A 271 6.88 0.12 -7.31
N ARG A 272 5.79 0.69 -7.85
CA ARG A 272 5.44 0.64 -9.27
C ARG A 272 5.46 -0.76 -9.86
N MET A 273 5.20 -1.76 -9.02
CA MET A 273 5.07 -3.16 -9.40
C MET A 273 3.61 -3.58 -9.28
N ASP A 274 3.18 -4.47 -10.15
CA ASP A 274 1.91 -5.17 -10.02
C ASP A 274 1.92 -6.15 -8.84
N LYS A 275 0.76 -6.75 -8.59
CA LYS A 275 0.52 -7.72 -7.51
C LYS A 275 1.40 -8.98 -7.61
N ASP A 276 1.91 -9.28 -8.79
CA ASP A 276 2.84 -10.36 -9.08
C ASP A 276 4.31 -9.87 -8.97
N CYS A 277 4.54 -8.70 -8.36
CA CYS A 277 5.85 -8.06 -8.22
C CYS A 277 6.56 -7.85 -9.57
N GLN A 278 5.81 -7.48 -10.62
CA GLN A 278 6.34 -7.21 -11.95
C GLN A 278 6.05 -5.77 -12.44
N PRO A 279 6.91 -5.21 -13.32
CA PRO A 279 8.25 -5.70 -13.61
C PRO A 279 9.14 -5.55 -12.37
N GLU A 280 10.15 -6.41 -12.22
CA GLU A 280 11.09 -6.30 -11.12
C GLU A 280 11.74 -4.90 -11.09
N GLY A 281 11.80 -4.29 -9.91
CA GLY A 281 12.30 -2.92 -9.72
C GLY A 281 11.25 -1.82 -9.97
N GLY A 282 10.13 -2.14 -10.61
CA GLY A 282 9.02 -1.22 -10.88
C GLY A 282 9.08 -0.56 -12.26
N TRP A 283 7.91 -0.39 -12.88
CA TRP A 283 7.78 0.22 -14.21
C TRP A 283 7.97 1.73 -14.13
N TYR A 284 8.97 2.29 -14.85
CA TYR A 284 9.41 3.69 -14.67
C TYR A 284 9.69 4.02 -13.20
N ALA A 285 10.61 3.29 -12.59
CA ALA A 285 10.93 3.37 -11.15
C ALA A 285 11.34 4.77 -10.64
N ASN A 286 11.78 5.67 -11.52
CA ASN A 286 12.04 7.07 -11.18
C ASN A 286 10.77 7.84 -10.78
N GLU A 287 9.58 7.34 -11.13
CA GLU A 287 8.30 7.93 -10.78
C GLU A 287 7.68 7.35 -9.49
N LYS A 288 8.46 6.63 -8.68
CA LYS A 288 8.01 6.12 -7.38
C LYS A 288 7.73 7.26 -6.40
N VAL A 289 6.69 7.08 -5.60
CA VAL A 289 6.43 7.93 -4.42
C VAL A 289 6.98 7.26 -3.17
N THR A 290 7.34 8.07 -2.17
CA THR A 290 7.70 7.55 -0.85
C THR A 290 6.47 7.01 -0.14
N ARG A 291 6.66 6.21 0.92
CA ARG A 291 5.55 5.74 1.78
C ARG A 291 4.75 6.92 2.36
N GLU A 292 5.43 7.96 2.80
CA GLU A 292 4.78 9.15 3.37
C GLU A 292 3.91 9.86 2.33
N GLU A 293 4.42 10.08 1.12
CA GLU A 293 3.65 10.71 0.04
C GLU A 293 2.48 9.84 -0.42
N ALA A 294 2.69 8.52 -0.54
CA ALA A 294 1.60 7.59 -0.85
C ALA A 294 0.51 7.63 0.23
N LEU A 295 0.89 7.65 1.51
CA LEU A 295 -0.05 7.77 2.61
C LEU A 295 -0.80 9.11 2.57
N LYS A 296 -0.10 10.22 2.34
CA LYS A 296 -0.72 11.55 2.16
C LYS A 296 -1.71 11.55 1.01
N ALA A 297 -1.39 10.92 -0.12
CA ALA A 297 -2.29 10.83 -1.27
C ALA A 297 -3.66 10.21 -0.93
N PHE A 298 -3.68 9.24 -0.01
CA PHE A 298 -4.91 8.56 0.45
C PHE A 298 -5.51 9.16 1.74
N THR A 299 -4.87 10.17 2.33
CA THR A 299 -5.31 10.79 3.59
C THR A 299 -5.37 12.32 3.47
N LEU A 300 -4.28 13.01 3.80
CA LEU A 300 -4.22 14.47 3.88
C LEU A 300 -4.47 15.16 2.54
N TRP A 301 -3.85 14.69 1.45
CA TRP A 301 -4.04 15.27 0.12
C TRP A 301 -5.42 14.96 -0.46
N ALA A 302 -5.98 13.78 -0.15
CA ALA A 302 -7.38 13.48 -0.48
C ALA A 302 -8.36 14.41 0.26
N ALA A 303 -8.13 14.65 1.55
CA ALA A 303 -8.92 15.61 2.33
C ALA A 303 -8.79 17.04 1.79
N TYR A 304 -7.58 17.48 1.43
CA TYR A 304 -7.33 18.78 0.79
C TYR A 304 -8.08 18.91 -0.54
N GLY A 305 -8.08 17.86 -1.37
CA GLY A 305 -8.83 17.83 -2.62
C GLY A 305 -10.35 17.92 -2.46
N GLN A 306 -10.87 17.68 -1.25
CA GLN A 306 -12.29 17.72 -0.88
C GLN A 306 -12.67 18.96 -0.05
N PHE A 307 -11.71 19.87 0.21
CA PHE A 307 -11.87 21.00 1.15
C PHE A 307 -12.17 20.57 2.59
N GLU A 308 -11.65 19.42 3.01
CA GLU A 308 -11.90 18.79 4.31
C GLU A 308 -10.62 18.63 5.15
N GLU A 309 -9.51 19.25 4.74
CA GLU A 309 -8.21 19.15 5.41
C GLU A 309 -8.21 19.67 6.85
N ASP A 310 -9.11 20.59 7.19
CA ASP A 310 -9.24 21.16 8.53
C ASP A 310 -9.97 20.25 9.51
N ILE A 311 -10.73 19.27 9.01
CA ILE A 311 -11.54 18.35 9.83
C ILE A 311 -11.06 16.91 9.78
N LYS A 312 -10.31 16.49 8.75
CA LYS A 312 -9.82 15.10 8.61
C LYS A 312 -8.48 15.03 7.85
N GLY A 313 -7.98 13.80 7.68
CA GLY A 313 -6.76 13.51 6.91
C GLY A 313 -5.48 13.45 7.75
N SER A 314 -5.52 13.87 9.02
CA SER A 314 -4.45 13.71 10.01
C SER A 314 -5.03 13.50 11.42
N LEU A 315 -4.24 12.92 12.32
CA LEU A 315 -4.60 12.76 13.73
C LEU A 315 -4.04 13.92 14.56
N GLU A 316 -4.75 15.04 14.52
CA GLU A 316 -4.41 16.28 15.23
C GLU A 316 -5.58 16.72 16.12
N ALA A 317 -5.27 17.36 17.25
CA ALA A 317 -6.31 17.86 18.15
C ALA A 317 -7.21 18.87 17.43
N GLY A 318 -8.52 18.62 17.45
CA GLY A 318 -9.54 19.43 16.77
C GLY A 318 -10.10 18.78 15.49
N LYS A 319 -9.44 17.76 14.95
CA LYS A 319 -9.94 16.97 13.81
C LYS A 319 -10.78 15.77 14.28
N LEU A 320 -11.53 15.20 13.34
CA LEU A 320 -12.30 13.97 13.53
C LEU A 320 -11.36 12.82 13.91
N ALA A 321 -11.82 11.96 14.82
CA ALA A 321 -11.12 10.73 15.20
C ALA A 321 -11.34 9.64 14.14
N ASP A 322 -10.83 9.90 12.94
CA ASP A 322 -10.85 9.02 11.78
C ASP A 322 -9.50 8.29 11.67
N PHE A 323 -9.49 7.00 11.98
CA PHE A 323 -8.28 6.19 11.87
C PHE A 323 -8.58 4.71 11.65
N VAL A 324 -7.56 4.01 11.18
CA VAL A 324 -7.54 2.56 11.05
C VAL A 324 -6.43 1.99 11.93
N VAL A 325 -6.72 0.85 12.56
CA VAL A 325 -5.71 0.01 13.20
C VAL A 325 -5.37 -1.11 12.23
N ILE A 326 -4.10 -1.25 11.87
CA ILE A 326 -3.61 -2.22 10.88
C ILE A 326 -2.75 -3.32 11.52
N ASP A 327 -2.63 -4.45 10.84
CA ASP A 327 -1.98 -5.66 11.35
C ASP A 327 -0.44 -5.62 11.37
N ARG A 328 0.16 -4.66 10.66
CA ARG A 328 1.60 -4.41 10.58
C ARG A 328 1.88 -2.95 10.28
N ASP A 329 3.07 -2.47 10.62
CA ASP A 329 3.46 -1.08 10.40
C ASP A 329 3.74 -0.79 8.92
N TYR A 330 2.87 0.02 8.29
CA TYR A 330 3.01 0.46 6.91
C TYR A 330 4.29 1.24 6.65
N MET A 331 4.91 1.87 7.65
CA MET A 331 6.13 2.66 7.43
C MET A 331 7.39 1.79 7.34
N THR A 332 7.36 0.58 7.91
CA THR A 332 8.58 -0.23 8.11
C THR A 332 8.48 -1.67 7.57
N CYS A 333 7.29 -2.22 7.31
CA CYS A 333 7.16 -3.57 6.76
C CYS A 333 7.84 -3.70 5.38
N PRO A 334 8.27 -4.91 4.94
CA PRO A 334 8.77 -5.11 3.58
C PRO A 334 7.80 -4.55 2.52
N GLU A 335 8.32 -3.96 1.43
CA GLU A 335 7.46 -3.37 0.39
C GLU A 335 6.47 -4.38 -0.19
N THR A 336 6.92 -5.64 -0.35
CA THR A 336 6.09 -6.76 -0.82
C THR A 336 4.93 -7.08 0.12
N ASP A 337 5.02 -6.75 1.41
CA ASP A 337 3.97 -7.00 2.40
C ASP A 337 2.93 -5.87 2.45
N ILE A 338 3.18 -4.71 1.85
CA ILE A 338 2.25 -3.56 1.89
C ILE A 338 0.87 -3.97 1.38
N LYS A 339 0.79 -4.58 0.20
CA LYS A 339 -0.49 -4.98 -0.42
C LYS A 339 -1.29 -5.99 0.40
N ASP A 340 -0.65 -6.64 1.36
CA ASP A 340 -1.22 -7.69 2.20
C ASP A 340 -1.69 -7.20 3.57
N ILE A 341 -1.46 -5.92 3.89
CA ILE A 341 -1.94 -5.29 5.14
C ILE A 341 -3.44 -5.53 5.31
N GLN A 342 -3.83 -5.83 6.55
CA GLN A 342 -5.23 -5.99 6.94
C GLN A 342 -5.63 -4.91 7.93
N ALA A 343 -6.80 -4.31 7.74
CA ALA A 343 -7.44 -3.51 8.78
C ALA A 343 -7.95 -4.45 9.88
N LEU A 344 -7.59 -4.14 11.12
CA LEU A 344 -8.09 -4.79 12.34
C LEU A 344 -9.32 -4.07 12.88
N MET A 345 -9.34 -2.74 12.73
CA MET A 345 -10.41 -1.87 13.22
C MET A 345 -10.44 -0.59 12.39
N THR A 346 -11.65 -0.09 12.14
CA THR A 346 -11.84 1.21 11.50
C THR A 346 -12.70 2.06 12.41
N VAL A 347 -12.24 3.26 12.70
CA VAL A 347 -12.89 4.22 13.59
C VAL A 347 -13.23 5.47 12.78
N SER A 348 -14.51 5.82 12.76
CA SER A 348 -15.06 6.98 12.04
C SER A 348 -15.70 7.93 13.04
N GLY A 349 -15.18 9.15 13.18
CA GLY A 349 -15.66 10.14 14.14
C GLY A 349 -15.60 9.66 15.59
N GLY A 350 -14.69 8.74 15.92
CA GLY A 350 -14.61 8.09 17.24
C GLY A 350 -15.55 6.89 17.44
N GLU A 351 -16.39 6.55 16.46
CA GLU A 351 -17.19 5.33 16.46
C GLU A 351 -16.44 4.18 15.78
N VAL A 352 -16.38 3.01 16.42
CA VAL A 352 -15.86 1.78 15.80
C VAL A 352 -16.89 1.29 14.78
N VAL A 353 -16.61 1.48 13.49
CA VAL A 353 -17.48 1.08 12.37
C VAL A 353 -17.11 -0.27 11.78
N TYR A 354 -15.91 -0.76 12.04
CA TYR A 354 -15.48 -2.10 11.67
C TYR A 354 -14.56 -2.69 12.73
N THR A 355 -14.72 -3.99 12.98
CA THR A 355 -13.79 -4.81 13.75
C THR A 355 -13.60 -6.11 12.99
N ARG A 356 -12.35 -6.48 12.76
CA ARG A 356 -12.02 -7.72 12.09
C ARG A 356 -12.41 -8.91 12.96
N ASP A 357 -13.10 -9.87 12.36
CA ASP A 357 -13.31 -11.18 13.00
C ASP A 357 -12.02 -12.00 12.92
N ILE A 358 -11.46 -12.31 14.09
CA ILE A 358 -10.23 -13.10 14.26
C ILE A 358 -10.52 -14.52 14.77
N SER A 359 -11.79 -14.94 14.81
CA SER A 359 -12.18 -16.26 15.28
C SER A 359 -11.78 -17.39 14.32
N VAL A 360 -11.68 -17.08 13.03
CA VAL A 360 -11.28 -18.02 11.97
C VAL A 360 -10.14 -17.41 11.15
N PRO A 361 -9.06 -18.17 10.84
CA PRO A 361 -8.00 -17.65 10.01
C PRO A 361 -8.49 -17.25 8.61
N THR A 362 -7.91 -16.18 8.08
CA THR A 362 -8.09 -15.79 6.67
C THR A 362 -6.87 -16.22 5.85
N VAL A 363 -7.09 -16.64 4.61
CA VAL A 363 -6.01 -16.83 3.64
C VAL A 363 -6.18 -15.79 2.54
N THR A 364 -5.16 -14.98 2.29
CA THR A 364 -5.17 -14.01 1.18
C THR A 364 -4.27 -14.48 0.06
N TRP A 365 -4.64 -14.16 -1.17
CA TRP A 365 -3.83 -14.29 -2.37
C TRP A 365 -3.53 -12.89 -2.90
N GLN A 366 -2.27 -12.47 -2.73
CA GLN A 366 -1.77 -11.16 -3.17
C GLN A 366 -2.68 -10.01 -2.70
N GLY A 367 -2.89 -9.93 -1.39
CA GLY A 367 -3.76 -8.92 -0.77
C GLY A 367 -5.27 -9.19 -0.84
N LYS A 368 -5.72 -10.15 -1.66
CA LYS A 368 -7.16 -10.47 -1.81
C LYS A 368 -7.58 -11.66 -0.96
N PRO A 369 -8.55 -11.53 -0.03
CA PRO A 369 -9.09 -12.68 0.69
C PRO A 369 -9.67 -13.74 -0.24
N ILE A 370 -9.33 -15.01 -0.02
CA ILE A 370 -9.92 -16.14 -0.72
C ILE A 370 -11.23 -16.50 -0.02
N THR A 371 -12.33 -16.55 -0.79
CA THR A 371 -13.62 -17.05 -0.30
C THR A 371 -13.66 -18.57 -0.43
N PHE A 372 -14.01 -19.26 0.66
CA PHE A 372 -14.11 -20.71 0.70
C PHE A 372 -15.58 -21.15 0.82
N ASN A 373 -15.92 -22.27 0.18
CA ASN A 373 -17.23 -22.90 0.28
C ASN A 373 -17.35 -23.82 1.51
N ALA A 374 -16.23 -24.09 2.19
CA ALA A 374 -16.15 -24.88 3.42
C ALA A 374 -15.16 -24.26 4.41
N ASP A 375 -15.37 -24.54 5.69
CA ASP A 375 -14.52 -24.03 6.78
C ASP A 375 -13.07 -24.52 6.66
N LEU A 376 -12.13 -23.69 7.11
CA LEU A 376 -10.72 -24.06 7.17
C LEU A 376 -10.48 -25.08 8.30
N LEU A 377 -9.54 -26.01 8.08
CA LEU A 377 -9.09 -26.92 9.15
C LEU A 377 -7.86 -26.33 9.82
N VAL A 378 -7.96 -26.07 11.12
CA VAL A 378 -6.86 -25.53 11.94
C VAL A 378 -6.50 -26.57 13.00
N GLU A 379 -5.38 -27.28 12.80
CA GLU A 379 -4.94 -28.35 13.68
C GLU A 379 -3.42 -28.28 13.90
N ASN A 380 -2.97 -28.32 15.15
CA ASN A 380 -1.55 -28.34 15.51
C ASN A 380 -0.70 -27.26 14.80
N GLY A 381 -1.23 -26.04 14.68
CA GLY A 381 -0.55 -24.93 13.99
C GLY A 381 -0.56 -25.01 12.46
N THR A 382 -1.19 -26.03 11.87
CA THR A 382 -1.38 -26.14 10.42
C THR A 382 -2.75 -25.62 10.03
N ILE A 383 -2.78 -24.69 9.07
CA ILE A 383 -4.00 -24.27 8.39
C ILE A 383 -4.11 -25.07 7.09
N SER A 384 -5.24 -25.75 6.89
CA SER A 384 -5.54 -26.45 5.64
C SER A 384 -6.79 -25.87 4.99
N VAL A 385 -6.73 -25.72 3.67
CA VAL A 385 -7.73 -25.06 2.84
C VAL A 385 -8.37 -26.03 1.86
N PRO A 386 -9.67 -25.86 1.52
CA PRO A 386 -10.31 -26.58 0.43
C PRO A 386 -9.55 -26.35 -0.89
N VAL A 387 -8.86 -27.39 -1.39
CA VAL A 387 -7.94 -27.22 -2.53
C VAL A 387 -8.67 -26.81 -3.81
N GLY A 388 -9.91 -27.27 -3.99
CA GLY A 388 -10.73 -26.92 -5.16
C GLY A 388 -11.06 -25.43 -5.22
N ASP A 389 -11.36 -24.82 -4.07
CA ASP A 389 -11.68 -23.41 -3.97
C ASP A 389 -10.44 -22.55 -4.27
N VAL A 390 -9.28 -22.90 -3.68
CA VAL A 390 -8.02 -22.19 -3.95
C VAL A 390 -7.66 -22.24 -5.43
N VAL A 391 -7.68 -23.44 -6.02
CA VAL A 391 -7.30 -23.65 -7.43
C VAL A 391 -8.22 -22.88 -8.36
N SER A 392 -9.54 -22.89 -8.09
CA SER A 392 -10.50 -22.09 -8.84
C SER A 392 -10.26 -20.59 -8.68
N PHE A 393 -9.91 -20.13 -7.48
CA PHE A 393 -9.72 -18.72 -7.18
C PHE A 393 -8.47 -18.14 -7.86
N ILE A 394 -7.35 -18.86 -7.81
CA ILE A 394 -6.07 -18.41 -8.39
C ILE A 394 -5.92 -18.78 -9.87
N GLY A 395 -6.86 -19.55 -10.44
CA GLY A 395 -6.79 -20.02 -11.83
C GLY A 395 -5.70 -21.08 -12.06
N ALA A 396 -5.41 -21.89 -11.05
CA ALA A 396 -4.50 -23.03 -11.16
C ALA A 396 -5.21 -24.26 -11.76
N SER A 397 -4.45 -25.33 -12.03
CA SER A 397 -5.00 -26.65 -12.32
C SER A 397 -4.76 -27.63 -11.17
N LEU A 398 -5.63 -28.65 -11.06
CA LEU A 398 -5.61 -29.65 -10.01
C LEU A 398 -5.78 -31.06 -10.59
N GLU A 399 -4.82 -31.93 -10.32
CA GLU A 399 -4.93 -33.36 -10.56
C GLU A 399 -4.91 -34.12 -9.23
N LYS A 400 -5.85 -35.04 -9.04
CA LYS A 400 -5.95 -35.87 -7.83
C LYS A 400 -5.62 -37.31 -8.17
N LYS A 401 -4.60 -37.87 -7.53
CA LYS A 401 -4.19 -39.27 -7.74
C LYS A 401 -3.55 -39.85 -6.49
N ASP A 402 -3.90 -41.09 -6.15
CA ASP A 402 -3.27 -41.86 -5.06
C ASP A 402 -3.21 -41.12 -3.71
N GLY A 403 -4.26 -40.34 -3.37
CA GLY A 403 -4.31 -39.55 -2.13
C GLY A 403 -3.40 -38.31 -2.13
N GLN A 404 -2.99 -37.85 -3.32
CA GLN A 404 -2.21 -36.64 -3.53
C GLN A 404 -2.97 -35.66 -4.44
N ALA A 405 -2.76 -34.37 -4.22
CA ALA A 405 -3.18 -33.28 -5.09
C ALA A 405 -1.94 -32.67 -5.73
N ALA A 406 -1.83 -32.80 -7.05
CA ALA A 406 -0.87 -32.03 -7.84
C ALA A 406 -1.53 -30.72 -8.25
N VAL A 407 -1.05 -29.60 -7.72
CA VAL A 407 -1.49 -28.25 -8.07
C VAL A 407 -0.45 -27.60 -8.97
N THR A 408 -0.88 -27.07 -10.11
CA THR A 408 0.01 -26.40 -11.07
C THR A 408 -0.47 -24.98 -11.35
N TYR A 409 0.43 -24.01 -11.18
CA TYR A 409 0.20 -22.60 -11.45
C TYR A 409 1.36 -22.04 -12.31
N GLY A 410 1.05 -21.60 -13.52
CA GLY A 410 2.07 -21.25 -14.51
C GLY A 410 2.99 -22.44 -14.80
N GLU A 411 4.30 -22.25 -14.61
CA GLU A 411 5.32 -23.28 -14.81
C GLU A 411 5.65 -24.07 -13.53
N LYS A 412 5.07 -23.71 -12.39
CA LYS A 412 5.34 -24.35 -11.10
C LYS A 412 4.29 -25.40 -10.77
N SER A 413 4.71 -26.51 -10.20
CA SER A 413 3.83 -27.61 -9.80
C SER A 413 4.29 -28.20 -8.47
N VAL A 414 3.33 -28.50 -7.59
CA VAL A 414 3.58 -29.13 -6.28
C VAL A 414 2.61 -30.29 -6.06
N SER A 415 3.12 -31.42 -5.56
CA SER A 415 2.30 -32.55 -5.14
C SER A 415 2.19 -32.59 -3.62
N LEU A 416 0.96 -32.58 -3.11
CA LEU A 416 0.66 -32.48 -1.69
C LEU A 416 -0.22 -33.63 -1.21
N PRO A 417 -0.06 -34.12 0.03
CA PRO A 417 -0.99 -35.09 0.61
C PRO A 417 -2.39 -34.49 0.71
N LEU A 418 -3.39 -35.21 0.18
CA LEU A 418 -4.79 -34.86 0.28
C LEU A 418 -5.40 -35.41 1.56
N ARG A 419 -6.14 -34.56 2.26
CA ARG A 419 -6.99 -34.98 3.38
C ARG A 419 -8.44 -34.69 3.05
N THR A 420 -9.27 -35.74 2.99
CA THR A 420 -10.71 -35.59 2.75
C THR A 420 -11.47 -35.59 4.09
N VAL A 421 -12.21 -34.52 4.37
CA VAL A 421 -13.08 -34.41 5.55
C VAL A 421 -14.46 -33.97 5.09
N GLY A 422 -15.50 -34.74 5.44
CA GLY A 422 -16.88 -34.41 5.06
C GLY A 422 -17.14 -34.35 3.54
N GLY A 423 -16.29 -34.98 2.72
CA GLY A 423 -16.36 -34.92 1.26
C GLY A 423 -15.65 -33.72 0.63
N VAL A 424 -14.99 -32.87 1.42
CA VAL A 424 -14.15 -31.76 0.96
C VAL A 424 -12.68 -32.16 1.08
N ASP A 425 -11.91 -31.85 0.04
CA ASP A 425 -10.48 -32.17 -0.06
C ASP A 425 -9.63 -30.98 0.37
N TYR A 426 -8.74 -31.20 1.33
CA TYR A 426 -7.89 -30.18 1.94
C TYR A 426 -6.41 -30.42 1.66
N VAL A 427 -5.68 -29.31 1.54
CA VAL A 427 -4.20 -29.26 1.52
C VAL A 427 -3.71 -28.18 2.48
N GLY A 428 -2.48 -28.32 3.00
CA GLY A 428 -1.88 -27.29 3.86
C GLY A 428 -1.57 -26.01 3.08
N VAL A 429 -1.87 -24.85 3.68
CA VAL A 429 -1.66 -23.52 3.06
C VAL A 429 -0.20 -23.30 2.70
N ARG A 430 0.72 -23.41 3.67
CA ARG A 430 2.14 -23.12 3.46
C ARG A 430 2.78 -24.02 2.37
N PRO A 431 2.69 -25.36 2.46
CA PRO A 431 3.23 -26.23 1.41
C PRO A 431 2.65 -25.98 0.02
N LEU A 432 1.39 -25.57 -0.06
CA LEU A 432 0.75 -25.25 -1.33
C LEU A 432 1.39 -24.03 -1.98
N PHE A 433 1.38 -22.89 -1.29
CA PHE A 433 1.80 -21.62 -1.86
C PHE A 433 3.32 -21.55 -2.06
N GLU A 434 4.12 -22.05 -1.11
CA GLU A 434 5.58 -22.16 -1.27
C GLU A 434 5.93 -23.11 -2.41
N GLY A 435 5.20 -24.21 -2.56
CA GLY A 435 5.37 -25.16 -3.65
C GLY A 435 5.12 -24.57 -5.05
N ILE A 436 4.31 -23.52 -5.15
CA ILE A 436 4.06 -22.79 -6.41
C ILE A 436 4.83 -21.46 -6.50
N GLY A 437 5.80 -21.23 -5.61
CA GLY A 437 6.73 -20.10 -5.67
C GLY A 437 6.29 -18.82 -4.94
N TYR A 438 5.42 -18.94 -3.94
CA TYR A 438 4.93 -17.82 -3.13
C TYR A 438 5.34 -17.98 -1.67
N SER A 439 5.71 -16.87 -1.03
CA SER A 439 5.93 -16.82 0.42
C SER A 439 4.59 -16.91 1.16
N VAL A 440 4.62 -17.50 2.35
CA VAL A 440 3.48 -17.47 3.28
C VAL A 440 3.89 -16.82 4.59
N THR A 441 3.32 -15.66 4.86
CA THR A 441 3.54 -14.89 6.09
C THR A 441 2.34 -15.04 7.01
N TRP A 442 2.58 -15.53 8.23
CA TRP A 442 1.53 -15.60 9.25
C TRP A 442 1.47 -14.29 10.04
N CYS A 443 0.33 -13.62 9.99
CA CYS A 443 0.07 -12.36 10.69
C CYS A 443 -0.84 -12.64 11.88
N GLN A 444 -0.24 -12.77 13.06
CA GLN A 444 -0.93 -13.16 14.28
C GLN A 444 -2.06 -12.20 14.67
N SER A 445 -1.84 -10.88 14.51
CA SER A 445 -2.81 -9.84 14.91
C SER A 445 -4.13 -9.91 14.14
N SER A 446 -4.06 -10.27 12.85
CA SER A 446 -5.23 -10.37 11.97
C SER A 446 -5.72 -11.80 11.76
N MET A 447 -5.02 -12.79 12.32
CA MET A 447 -5.18 -14.21 12.04
C MET A 447 -5.14 -14.50 10.52
N THR A 448 -4.19 -13.89 9.80
CA THR A 448 -4.11 -14.00 8.34
C THR A 448 -2.87 -14.76 7.90
N ALA A 449 -3.05 -15.76 7.04
CA ALA A 449 -1.98 -16.30 6.21
C ALA A 449 -1.95 -15.51 4.89
N SER A 450 -1.00 -14.59 4.79
CA SER A 450 -0.76 -13.79 3.59
C SER A 450 0.11 -14.57 2.62
N THR A 451 -0.26 -14.55 1.33
CA THR A 451 0.47 -15.27 0.29
C THR A 451 0.92 -14.31 -0.80
N SER A 452 2.22 -14.04 -0.80
CA SER A 452 2.83 -12.97 -1.59
C SER A 452 3.99 -13.56 -2.40
N ARG A 453 4.19 -13.08 -3.62
CA ARG A 453 5.30 -13.58 -4.44
C ARG A 453 6.62 -13.22 -3.78
N MET A 454 7.54 -14.18 -3.70
CA MET A 454 8.92 -13.92 -3.25
C MET A 454 9.59 -12.97 -4.25
N SER A 455 10.25 -11.93 -3.77
CA SER A 455 11.17 -11.17 -4.62
C SER A 455 12.29 -12.07 -5.13
N ALA A 456 12.95 -11.74 -6.24
CA ALA A 456 14.10 -12.52 -6.72
C ALA A 456 15.24 -12.58 -5.67
N ALA A 457 15.36 -11.55 -4.83
CA ALA A 457 16.27 -11.49 -3.70
C ALA A 457 15.91 -12.48 -2.58
N GLU A 458 14.62 -12.72 -2.32
CA GLU A 458 14.15 -13.70 -1.33
C GLU A 458 14.09 -15.14 -1.91
N ALA A 459 13.87 -15.27 -3.22
CA ALA A 459 13.76 -16.55 -3.93
C ALA A 459 15.13 -17.16 -4.29
N ALA A 460 16.21 -16.39 -4.19
CA ALA A 460 17.56 -16.92 -4.31
C ALA A 460 17.86 -17.79 -3.07
N GLU A 461 18.11 -19.09 -3.27
CA GLU A 461 18.86 -19.87 -2.27
C GLU A 461 20.13 -19.09 -1.91
N PRO A 462 20.57 -19.08 -0.64
CA PRO A 462 21.80 -18.40 -0.26
C PRO A 462 22.95 -19.01 -1.07
N ALA A 463 23.42 -18.28 -2.08
CA ALA A 463 24.58 -18.67 -2.85
C ALA A 463 25.78 -18.74 -1.90
N ALA A 464 26.41 -19.90 -1.85
CA ALA A 464 27.66 -20.07 -1.13
C ALA A 464 28.71 -19.13 -1.74
N GLY A 465 29.17 -18.15 -0.95
CA GLY A 465 30.33 -17.32 -1.26
C GLY A 465 30.03 -15.84 -1.53
N GLU A 466 30.22 -15.06 -0.47
CA GLU A 466 30.62 -13.64 -0.43
C GLU A 466 29.62 -12.49 -0.73
N LYS A 467 30.01 -11.35 -0.15
CA LYS A 467 29.28 -10.20 0.44
C LYS A 467 29.63 -8.90 -0.35
N PRO A 468 28.99 -7.71 -0.14
CA PRO A 468 28.84 -7.07 1.17
C PRO A 468 27.45 -6.52 1.53
N VAL A 469 27.15 -6.69 2.82
CA VAL A 469 26.25 -5.86 3.63
C VAL A 469 27.10 -4.72 4.17
N ASP A 470 27.04 -3.55 3.53
CA ASP A 470 27.42 -2.22 4.05
C ASP A 470 27.14 -1.22 2.92
N GLU A 471 25.94 -0.69 2.76
CA GLU A 471 25.68 0.76 2.98
C GLU A 471 24.19 1.04 3.26
N TYR A 472 23.33 0.01 3.29
CA TYR A 472 21.88 0.16 3.53
C TYR A 472 21.53 0.28 5.03
N SER A 473 22.50 0.07 5.92
CA SER A 473 22.35 0.25 7.37
C SER A 473 22.67 1.68 7.82
N PHE A 474 23.04 2.58 6.90
CA PHE A 474 23.32 3.97 7.22
C PHE A 474 22.10 4.86 7.01
N GLY A 475 21.18 4.76 7.97
CA GLY A 475 20.10 5.72 8.14
C GLY A 475 18.76 5.04 8.17
N LEU A 476 18.29 4.69 9.38
CA LEU A 476 16.93 4.78 9.89
C LEU A 476 16.98 4.31 11.37
N GLY A 477 16.25 4.98 12.26
CA GLY A 477 16.45 4.94 13.73
C GLY A 477 16.35 3.55 14.37
N ASN A 478 17.50 2.99 14.74
CA ASN A 478 17.67 1.61 15.22
C ASN A 478 17.71 1.50 16.75
N PHE A 479 16.57 1.16 17.35
CA PHE A 479 16.55 0.41 18.61
C PHE A 479 15.47 -0.68 18.58
N ASP A 480 14.31 -0.36 17.98
CA ASP A 480 13.17 -1.28 17.83
C ASP A 480 13.46 -2.44 16.85
N GLY A 481 14.05 -2.12 15.69
CA GLY A 481 14.41 -3.13 14.68
C GLY A 481 15.51 -4.08 15.15
N THR A 482 16.48 -3.58 15.91
CA THR A 482 17.68 -4.32 16.30
C THR A 482 17.40 -5.35 17.41
N VAL A 483 16.66 -4.97 18.46
CA VAL A 483 16.38 -5.86 19.60
C VAL A 483 15.48 -7.02 19.21
N GLY A 484 14.44 -6.77 18.40
CA GLY A 484 13.55 -7.83 17.91
C GLY A 484 14.28 -8.87 17.06
N ALA A 485 15.05 -8.40 16.07
CA ALA A 485 15.84 -9.26 15.20
C ALA A 485 16.89 -10.08 15.97
N PHE A 486 17.51 -9.49 17.01
CA PHE A 486 18.46 -10.21 17.85
C PHE A 486 17.79 -11.27 18.74
N CYS A 487 16.63 -10.97 19.31
CA CYS A 487 15.84 -11.98 20.03
C CYS A 487 15.42 -13.14 19.12
N ASP A 488 15.03 -12.86 17.87
CA ASP A 488 14.69 -13.90 16.89
C ASP A 488 15.86 -14.84 16.64
N VAL A 489 17.04 -14.32 16.30
CA VAL A 489 18.20 -15.17 15.99
C VAL A 489 18.74 -15.94 17.21
N ILE A 490 18.53 -15.44 18.43
CA ILE A 490 18.88 -16.16 19.66
C ILE A 490 17.87 -17.27 19.94
N MET A 491 16.57 -16.97 19.81
CA MET A 491 15.50 -17.94 19.99
C MET A 491 15.60 -19.10 19.00
N THR A 492 15.99 -18.84 17.74
CA THR A 492 16.18 -19.90 16.74
C THR A 492 17.48 -20.71 16.92
N GLY A 493 18.34 -20.33 17.86
CA GLY A 493 19.66 -20.95 18.07
C GLY A 493 20.68 -20.62 16.98
N THR A 494 20.45 -19.56 16.21
CA THR A 494 21.41 -19.07 15.19
C THR A 494 22.58 -18.35 15.86
N LYS A 495 22.34 -17.70 17.00
CA LYS A 495 23.36 -17.08 17.85
C LYS A 495 23.06 -17.38 19.31
N ASP A 496 24.09 -17.44 20.14
CA ASP A 496 23.91 -17.57 21.58
C ASP A 496 23.90 -16.20 22.28
N LEU A 497 24.50 -15.19 21.65
CA LEU A 497 24.65 -13.83 22.18
C LEU A 497 24.61 -12.76 21.08
N ALA A 498 23.99 -11.62 21.39
CA ALA A 498 24.00 -10.40 20.59
C ALA A 498 23.96 -9.17 21.51
N PHE A 499 24.26 -7.98 21.00
CA PHE A 499 24.13 -6.75 21.77
C PHE A 499 23.39 -5.67 20.98
N SER A 500 22.56 -4.88 21.67
CA SER A 500 21.82 -3.76 21.08
C SER A 500 22.74 -2.65 20.60
N ASP A 501 22.19 -1.69 19.86
CA ASP A 501 22.85 -0.40 19.67
C ASP A 501 23.15 0.27 21.03
N PRO A 502 24.22 1.08 21.12
CA PRO A 502 24.50 1.87 22.32
C PRO A 502 23.36 2.85 22.66
N PHE A 503 23.04 2.98 23.95
CA PHE A 503 22.06 3.94 24.47
C PHE A 503 22.60 4.62 25.73
N TYR A 504 22.05 5.77 26.12
CA TYR A 504 22.53 6.50 27.29
C TYR A 504 21.75 6.15 28.56
N PRO A 505 22.34 6.27 29.76
CA PRO A 505 21.70 5.92 31.03
C PRO A 505 20.32 6.55 31.25
N GLU A 506 20.11 7.77 30.78
CA GLU A 506 18.85 8.50 30.83
C GLU A 506 17.68 7.80 30.11
N ASP A 507 17.98 6.97 29.11
CA ASP A 507 16.98 6.24 28.32
C ASP A 507 16.59 4.88 28.94
N GLU A 508 17.37 4.38 29.92
CA GLU A 508 17.13 3.09 30.60
C GLU A 508 15.67 2.92 31.08
N PRO A 509 15.03 3.90 31.76
CA PRO A 509 13.67 3.72 32.29
C PRO A 509 12.61 3.55 31.19
N VAL A 510 12.88 4.05 29.98
CA VAL A 510 11.99 3.95 28.82
C VAL A 510 12.26 2.67 28.03
N LEU A 511 13.53 2.32 27.85
CA LEU A 511 13.95 1.17 27.03
C LEU A 511 13.80 -0.17 27.78
N THR A 512 14.11 -0.23 29.08
CA THR A 512 14.12 -1.49 29.84
C THR A 512 12.77 -2.21 29.84
N PRO A 513 11.61 -1.54 30.06
CA PRO A 513 10.32 -2.21 30.00
C PRO A 513 10.03 -2.82 28.62
N TYR A 514 10.46 -2.17 27.55
CA TYR A 514 10.33 -2.66 26.17
C TYR A 514 11.23 -3.88 25.93
N VAL A 515 12.53 -3.78 26.25
CA VAL A 515 13.48 -4.89 26.07
C VAL A 515 13.08 -6.10 26.90
N ALA A 516 12.66 -5.88 28.15
CA ALA A 516 12.18 -6.94 29.03
C ALA A 516 10.99 -7.69 28.43
N LYS A 517 10.00 -6.96 27.90
CA LYS A 517 8.80 -7.54 27.27
C LYS A 517 9.16 -8.33 26.01
N LYS A 518 10.09 -7.83 25.18
CA LYS A 518 10.57 -8.56 24.00
C LYS A 518 11.29 -9.84 24.41
N CYS A 519 12.27 -9.74 25.29
CA CYS A 519 13.03 -10.88 25.82
C CYS A 519 12.10 -11.96 26.40
N GLU A 520 11.12 -11.57 27.21
CA GLU A 520 10.10 -12.48 27.77
C GLU A 520 9.32 -13.22 26.67
N ASN A 521 8.86 -12.52 25.63
CA ASN A 521 8.12 -13.13 24.53
C ASN A 521 8.92 -14.17 23.74
N TYR A 522 10.24 -14.00 23.64
CA TYR A 522 11.13 -14.87 22.88
C TYR A 522 11.83 -15.94 23.74
N GLY A 523 11.63 -15.92 25.07
CA GLY A 523 12.40 -16.78 25.97
C GLY A 523 13.89 -16.44 26.01
N VAL A 524 14.26 -15.22 25.65
CA VAL A 524 15.63 -14.68 25.65
C VAL A 524 15.85 -13.89 26.93
N LYS A 525 17.10 -13.81 27.40
CA LYS A 525 17.46 -13.01 28.58
C LYS A 525 18.25 -11.77 28.16
N TYR A 526 18.28 -10.76 29.02
CA TYR A 526 19.07 -9.55 28.79
C TYR A 526 19.92 -9.15 30.02
N TYR A 527 21.01 -8.43 29.76
CA TYR A 527 21.91 -7.84 30.74
C TYR A 527 22.34 -6.46 30.25
N ILE A 528 22.28 -5.45 31.11
CA ILE A 528 22.74 -4.10 30.75
C ILE A 528 24.24 -4.03 31.02
N ASP A 529 25.02 -3.92 29.95
CA ASP A 529 26.45 -3.71 30.03
C ASP A 529 26.77 -2.21 29.92
N LYS A 530 27.51 -1.71 30.91
CA LYS A 530 27.86 -0.29 31.09
C LYS A 530 29.29 0.02 30.65
N ASP A 531 30.05 -1.01 30.30
CA ASP A 531 31.45 -0.95 29.92
C ASP A 531 31.75 -2.10 28.94
N LEU A 532 31.10 -2.07 27.77
CA LEU A 532 31.17 -3.11 26.73
C LEU A 532 32.61 -3.56 26.45
N LEU A 533 32.78 -4.88 26.26
CA LEU A 533 34.08 -5.46 25.89
C LEU A 533 34.51 -5.05 24.48
N LEU A 534 35.35 -4.03 24.36
CA LEU A 534 35.85 -3.54 23.08
C LEU A 534 37.15 -4.27 22.69
N THR A 535 37.00 -5.42 22.01
CA THR A 535 38.14 -6.12 21.40
C THR A 535 38.45 -5.59 20.00
N LYS A 536 39.46 -6.17 19.32
CA LYS A 536 39.76 -5.87 17.91
C LYS A 536 38.56 -6.05 16.97
N LEU A 537 37.56 -6.87 17.32
CA LEU A 537 36.30 -6.99 16.57
C LEU A 537 35.51 -5.68 16.48
N PHE A 538 35.71 -4.78 17.44
CA PHE A 538 34.94 -3.53 17.58
C PHE A 538 35.87 -2.32 17.69
N ALA A 539 37.03 -2.38 17.02
CA ALA A 539 38.09 -1.36 17.15
C ALA A 539 37.68 0.06 16.74
N SER A 540 36.58 0.20 15.98
CA SER A 540 36.02 1.50 15.54
C SER A 540 34.86 1.99 16.40
N VAL A 541 34.40 1.21 17.39
CA VAL A 541 33.26 1.57 18.23
C VAL A 541 33.74 2.41 19.40
N ASP A 542 33.23 3.64 19.50
CA ASP A 542 33.36 4.48 20.69
C ASP A 542 32.08 4.41 21.52
N MET A 543 32.23 4.13 22.80
CA MET A 543 31.11 3.98 23.72
C MET A 543 30.76 5.28 24.45
N ASP A 544 31.66 6.27 24.58
CA ASP A 544 31.48 7.56 25.31
C ASP A 544 30.38 7.60 26.42
N GLY A 545 30.45 6.67 27.39
CA GLY A 545 29.49 6.59 28.51
C GLY A 545 28.13 5.94 28.22
N ALA A 546 27.90 5.46 27.01
CA ALA A 546 26.76 4.67 26.59
C ALA A 546 26.80 3.24 27.15
N TRP A 547 25.63 2.63 27.24
CA TRP A 547 25.37 1.26 27.67
C TRP A 547 24.83 0.45 26.50
N VAL A 548 24.86 -0.87 26.61
CA VAL A 548 24.22 -1.79 25.66
C VAL A 548 23.43 -2.85 26.39
N TYR A 549 22.37 -3.36 25.76
CA TYR A 549 21.74 -4.60 26.20
C TYR A 549 22.48 -5.77 25.56
N ILE A 550 23.07 -6.63 26.37
CA ILE A 550 23.52 -7.96 25.98
C ILE A 550 22.29 -8.87 26.03
N LEU A 551 21.90 -9.41 24.88
CA LEU A 551 20.82 -10.38 24.72
C LEU A 551 21.47 -11.77 24.63
N TYR A 552 20.99 -12.74 25.40
CA TYR A 552 21.65 -14.04 25.50
C TYR A 552 20.66 -15.19 25.76
N GLN A 553 21.07 -16.39 25.34
CA GLN A 553 20.27 -17.60 25.42
C GLN A 553 20.09 -18.11 26.87
N ASP A 554 21.19 -18.26 27.61
CA ASP A 554 21.16 -18.73 29.00
C ASP A 554 22.31 -18.16 29.84
N ASP A 555 22.27 -18.41 31.16
CA ASP A 555 23.22 -17.80 32.10
C ASP A 555 24.67 -18.26 31.87
N ALA A 556 24.89 -19.43 31.25
CA ALA A 556 26.24 -19.91 30.93
C ALA A 556 26.88 -19.07 29.81
N VAL A 557 26.09 -18.59 28.86
CA VAL A 557 26.55 -17.67 27.80
C VAL A 557 26.93 -16.32 28.39
N LEU A 558 26.10 -15.77 29.29
CA LEU A 558 26.43 -14.52 29.98
C LEU A 558 27.69 -14.66 30.84
N ASP A 559 27.82 -15.76 31.58
CA ASP A 559 29.02 -16.04 32.40
C ASP A 559 30.28 -16.11 31.54
N ALA A 560 30.21 -16.73 30.35
CA ALA A 560 31.33 -16.77 29.41
C ALA A 560 31.73 -15.38 28.91
N TYR A 561 30.75 -14.53 28.60
CA TYR A 561 31.00 -13.13 28.22
C TYR A 561 31.64 -12.33 29.36
N LEU A 562 31.11 -12.43 30.58
CA LEU A 562 31.65 -11.73 31.74
C LEU A 562 33.06 -12.23 32.13
N ALA A 563 33.37 -13.52 31.90
CA ALA A 563 34.71 -14.05 32.11
C ALA A 563 35.74 -13.45 31.15
N LEU A 564 35.39 -13.28 29.86
CA LEU A 564 36.25 -12.59 28.88
C LEU A 564 36.55 -11.15 29.32
N LYS A 565 35.54 -10.44 29.84
CA LYS A 565 35.71 -9.09 30.39
C LYS A 565 36.63 -9.03 31.60
N ALA A 566 36.49 -9.98 32.53
CA ALA A 566 37.33 -10.05 33.71
C ALA A 566 38.79 -10.32 33.33
N GLU A 567 39.00 -11.26 32.40
CA GLU A 567 40.32 -11.63 31.91
C GLU A 567 41.03 -10.46 31.20
N GLU A 568 40.32 -9.69 30.38
CA GLU A 568 40.88 -8.46 29.77
C GLU A 568 41.39 -7.49 30.85
N LYS A 569 40.56 -7.21 31.86
CA LYS A 569 40.93 -6.31 32.96
C LYS A 569 42.15 -6.81 33.73
N GLU A 570 42.29 -8.13 33.91
CA GLU A 570 43.47 -8.73 34.53
C GLU A 570 44.73 -8.53 33.69
N TYR A 571 44.68 -8.76 32.38
CA TYR A 571 45.81 -8.54 31.49
C TYR A 571 46.23 -7.06 31.42
N ILE A 572 45.26 -6.14 31.40
CA ILE A 572 45.53 -4.70 31.46
C ILE A 572 46.19 -4.33 32.78
N ALA A 573 45.65 -4.80 33.92
CA ALA A 573 46.21 -4.53 35.24
C ALA A 573 47.62 -5.11 35.45
N ALA A 574 47.89 -6.28 34.86
CA ALA A 574 49.20 -6.94 34.90
C ALA A 574 50.21 -6.33 33.91
N GLY A 575 49.79 -5.44 33.00
CA GLY A 575 50.64 -4.86 31.97
C GLY A 575 51.04 -5.86 30.88
N THR A 576 50.26 -6.92 30.69
CA THR A 576 50.54 -8.03 29.76
C THR A 576 49.49 -8.15 28.65
N TYR A 577 48.69 -7.11 28.41
CA TYR A 577 47.70 -7.05 27.32
C TYR A 577 48.37 -6.84 25.95
N THR A 578 49.14 -7.84 25.52
CA THR A 578 49.88 -7.83 24.25
C THR A 578 48.94 -8.00 23.06
N GLU A 579 49.46 -7.77 21.85
CA GLU A 579 48.70 -7.97 20.62
C GLU A 579 48.21 -9.43 20.45
N GLU A 580 49.03 -10.40 20.84
CA GLU A 580 48.65 -11.83 20.83
C GLU A 580 47.46 -12.11 21.75
N VAL A 581 47.45 -11.51 22.95
CA VAL A 581 46.34 -11.62 23.90
C VAL A 581 45.07 -10.93 23.38
N GLN A 582 45.21 -9.79 22.72
CA GLN A 582 44.08 -9.08 22.10
C GLN A 582 43.43 -9.89 20.97
N VAL A 583 44.24 -10.54 20.13
CA VAL A 583 43.77 -11.43 19.05
C VAL A 583 43.08 -12.67 19.62
N ASP A 584 43.63 -13.27 20.68
CA ASP A 584 43.01 -14.43 21.35
C ASP A 584 41.65 -14.07 21.97
N LEU A 585 41.57 -12.97 22.73
CA LEU A 585 40.33 -12.50 23.34
C LEU A 585 39.29 -12.13 22.29
N ALA A 586 39.67 -11.42 21.22
CA ALA A 586 38.80 -11.10 20.11
C ALA A 586 38.28 -12.37 19.42
N THR A 587 39.15 -13.37 19.22
CA THR A 587 38.76 -14.65 18.62
C THR A 587 37.73 -15.39 19.46
N ARG A 588 37.97 -15.51 20.78
CA ARG A 588 37.05 -16.18 21.70
C ARG A 588 35.73 -15.42 21.82
N TYR A 589 35.77 -14.09 21.83
CA TYR A 589 34.57 -13.27 21.86
C TYR A 589 33.76 -13.39 20.56
N GLY A 590 34.41 -13.39 19.40
CA GLY A 590 33.76 -13.57 18.10
C GLY A 590 33.06 -14.92 17.96
N LYS A 591 33.68 -15.99 18.48
CA LYS A 591 33.05 -17.31 18.54
C LYS A 591 31.81 -17.32 19.43
N LEU A 592 31.86 -16.63 20.57
CA LEU A 592 30.71 -16.47 21.46
C LEU A 592 29.57 -15.67 20.80
N MET A 593 29.88 -14.72 19.92
CA MET A 593 28.93 -13.96 19.10
C MET A 593 28.38 -14.76 17.90
N GLY A 594 28.84 -16.00 17.69
CA GLY A 594 28.46 -16.84 16.55
C GLY A 594 29.07 -16.42 15.21
N TYR A 595 30.20 -15.69 15.21
CA TYR A 595 30.90 -15.32 13.98
C TYR A 595 31.69 -16.51 13.39
N SER A 596 31.80 -16.55 12.06
CA SER A 596 32.65 -17.55 11.37
C SER A 596 34.13 -17.26 11.62
N ASP A 597 34.97 -18.30 11.58
CA ASP A 597 36.43 -18.15 11.71
C ASP A 597 37.00 -17.18 10.66
N GLU A 598 36.42 -17.14 9.46
CA GLU A 598 36.78 -16.21 8.38
C GLU A 598 36.48 -14.75 8.74
N HIS A 599 35.25 -14.46 9.21
CA HIS A 599 34.87 -13.11 9.61
C HIS A 599 35.69 -12.60 10.81
N ILE A 600 36.02 -13.51 11.74
CA ILE A 600 36.87 -13.22 12.89
C ILE A 600 38.28 -12.83 12.40
N ALA A 601 38.88 -13.63 11.51
CA ALA A 601 40.22 -13.37 10.97
C ALA A 601 40.29 -12.03 10.22
N GLU A 602 39.30 -11.74 9.37
CA GLU A 602 39.18 -10.46 8.66
C GLU A 602 39.09 -9.27 9.63
N SER A 603 38.22 -9.38 10.64
CA SER A 603 37.94 -8.28 11.58
C SER A 603 39.11 -7.98 12.52
N ILE A 604 39.91 -8.98 12.89
CA ILE A 604 41.06 -8.80 13.79
C ILE A 604 42.38 -8.53 13.04
N GLY A 605 42.35 -8.57 11.70
CA GLY A 605 43.50 -8.35 10.83
C GLY A 605 44.57 -9.45 10.91
N ALA A 606 44.15 -10.71 11.11
CA ALA A 606 45.02 -11.87 11.29
C ALA A 606 45.28 -12.66 9.99
#